data_AF-A0A9D1EDK0-F1
#
_entry.id   AF-A0A9D1EDK0-F1
#
_cell.length_a   1.000
_cell.length_b   1.000
_cell.length_c   1.000
_cell.angle_alpha   90.00
_cell.angle_beta   90.00
_cell.angle_gamma   90.00
#
_symmetry.space_group_name_H-M   'P 1'
#
loop_
_entity.id
_entity.type
_entity.pdbx_description
1 polymer ?
#
loop_
_entity_poly.entity_id
_entity_poly.type
_entity_poly.pdbx_seq_one_letter_code
_entity_poly.pdbx_strand_id
1 'polypeptide(L)'
;MKGLLVKDFKLMKLQKNFFLLIVVIAVSMIAFTDDVTFPLGFLTFVISLFTLSTISYDEFDNGNAFLFTLPITRTNYVVEKYCLSLLLGCSTWIAATVLTMIASILKSTFPVADIMLIALMILPIMIMIQAIMIPFQLKFGGEKGRIALIGVIGLVFLIGAVIVKGAEMIGIDITNMINTLPVISMGMLIMIILAAAIVIFLISLKISIRIMNKKEF
;
A
#
# COMPACT_ATOMS: atom_id res chain seq x y z
N MET A 1 10.56 15.14 14.06
CA MET A 1 10.37 14.08 13.04
C MET A 1 11.48 13.04 13.05
N LYS A 2 12.78 13.39 12.94
CA LYS A 2 13.89 12.42 12.88
C LYS A 2 13.87 11.35 13.99
N GLY A 3 13.51 11.73 15.23
CA GLY A 3 13.44 10.79 16.36
C GLY A 3 12.38 9.68 16.21
N LEU A 4 11.22 9.99 15.60
CA LEU A 4 10.16 9.01 15.34
C LEU A 4 10.61 8.00 14.27
N LEU A 5 11.19 8.48 13.17
CA LEU A 5 11.72 7.60 12.12
C LEU A 5 12.81 6.67 12.68
N VAL A 6 13.73 7.19 13.50
CA VAL A 6 14.78 6.37 14.12
C VAL A 6 14.18 5.31 15.06
N LYS A 7 13.14 5.65 15.81
CA LYS A 7 12.40 4.69 16.64
C LYS A 7 11.79 3.59 15.77
N ASP A 8 11.10 3.95 14.68
CA ASP A 8 10.46 2.99 13.79
C ASP A 8 11.48 2.07 13.10
N PHE A 9 12.62 2.60 12.62
CA PHE A 9 13.69 1.76 12.08
C PHE A 9 14.31 0.83 13.13
N LYS A 10 14.43 1.25 14.40
CA LYS A 10 14.88 0.39 15.49
C LYS A 10 13.88 -0.74 15.79
N LEU A 11 12.59 -0.43 15.77
CA LEU A 11 11.53 -1.44 15.90
C LEU A 11 11.60 -2.46 14.76
N MET A 12 11.78 -1.99 13.52
CA MET A 12 11.93 -2.88 12.37
C MET A 12 13.20 -3.74 12.45
N LYS A 13 14.30 -3.21 13.00
CA LYS A 13 15.54 -3.97 13.23
C LYS A 13 15.35 -5.13 14.21
N LEU A 14 14.45 -4.99 15.19
CA LEU A 14 14.07 -6.08 16.10
C LEU A 14 13.32 -7.19 15.34
N GLN A 15 12.57 -6.83 14.29
CA GLN A 15 11.82 -7.75 13.44
C GLN A 15 12.63 -8.31 12.26
N LYS A 16 13.98 -8.23 12.28
CA LYS A 16 14.86 -8.66 11.18
C LYS A 16 14.61 -10.09 10.69
N ASN A 17 14.21 -11.00 11.57
CA ASN A 17 13.94 -12.40 11.21
C ASN A 17 12.71 -12.52 10.30
N PHE A 18 11.69 -11.69 10.52
CA PHE A 18 10.52 -11.62 9.62
C PHE A 18 10.90 -11.09 8.25
N PHE A 19 11.72 -10.04 8.17
CA PHE A 19 12.22 -9.53 6.88
C PHE A 19 13.03 -10.57 6.12
N LEU A 20 13.91 -11.30 6.81
CA LEU A 20 14.70 -12.37 6.21
C LEU A 20 13.78 -13.47 5.66
N LEU A 21 12.77 -13.90 6.43
CA LEU A 21 11.79 -14.89 6.00
C LEU A 21 11.01 -14.44 4.76
N ILE A 22 10.58 -13.18 4.70
CA ILE A 22 9.86 -12.61 3.54
C ILE A 22 10.75 -12.64 2.28
N VAL A 23 12.03 -12.27 2.41
CA VAL A 23 12.98 -12.32 1.29
C VAL A 23 13.23 -13.76 0.84
N VAL A 24 13.38 -14.70 1.78
CA VAL A 24 13.53 -16.13 1.46
C VAL A 24 12.32 -16.66 0.70
N ILE A 25 11.09 -16.30 1.12
CA ILE A 25 9.87 -16.69 0.42
C ILE A 25 9.89 -16.12 -1.01
N ALA A 26 10.19 -14.83 -1.18
CA ALA A 26 10.22 -14.21 -2.51
C ALA A 26 11.27 -14.86 -3.44
N VAL A 27 12.46 -15.14 -2.93
CA VAL A 27 13.51 -15.83 -3.69
C VAL A 27 13.11 -17.28 -4.00
N SER A 28 12.49 -17.98 -3.06
CA SER A 28 12.00 -19.35 -3.29
C SER A 28 10.91 -19.38 -4.35
N MET A 29 9.99 -18.40 -4.36
CA MET A 29 8.98 -18.28 -5.40
C MET A 29 9.66 -18.11 -6.76
N ILE A 30 10.59 -17.17 -6.87
CA ILE A 30 11.36 -17.00 -8.11
C ILE A 30 12.09 -18.28 -8.52
N ALA A 31 12.64 -19.04 -7.58
CA ALA A 31 13.35 -20.27 -7.91
C ALA A 31 12.41 -21.37 -8.43
N PHE A 32 11.31 -21.62 -7.71
CA PHE A 32 10.41 -22.75 -7.94
C PHE A 32 9.25 -22.48 -8.90
N THR A 33 8.91 -21.21 -9.17
CA THR A 33 7.86 -20.84 -10.13
C THR A 33 8.45 -20.16 -11.37
N ASP A 34 7.78 -20.34 -12.50
CA ASP A 34 8.14 -19.67 -13.76
C ASP A 34 7.69 -18.20 -13.79
N ASP A 35 6.71 -17.84 -12.96
CA ASP A 35 6.28 -16.46 -12.79
C ASP A 35 7.26 -15.68 -11.89
N VAL A 36 8.07 -14.84 -12.52
CA VAL A 36 9.02 -13.92 -11.86
C VAL A 36 8.39 -12.59 -11.47
N THR A 37 7.15 -12.32 -11.87
CA THR A 37 6.48 -11.02 -11.66
C THR A 37 5.70 -10.96 -10.36
N PHE A 38 5.11 -12.09 -9.92
CA PHE A 38 4.38 -12.16 -8.65
C PHE A 38 5.19 -11.70 -7.42
N PRO A 39 6.46 -12.12 -7.25
CA PRO A 39 7.31 -11.67 -6.14
C PRO A 39 7.49 -10.14 -6.05
N LEU A 40 7.37 -9.43 -7.18
CA LEU A 40 7.43 -7.97 -7.23
C LEU A 40 6.27 -7.35 -6.43
N GLY A 41 5.03 -7.74 -6.77
CA GLY A 41 3.83 -7.28 -6.09
C GLY A 41 3.79 -7.74 -4.63
N PHE A 42 4.21 -8.99 -4.38
CA PHE A 42 4.23 -9.55 -3.04
C PHE A 42 5.18 -8.80 -2.10
N LEU A 43 6.45 -8.59 -2.49
CA LEU A 43 7.44 -7.92 -1.63
C LEU A 43 7.03 -6.48 -1.31
N THR A 44 6.60 -5.74 -2.33
CA THR A 44 6.19 -4.34 -2.19
C THR A 44 5.00 -4.20 -1.27
N PHE A 45 4.00 -5.06 -1.43
CA PHE A 45 2.82 -5.06 -0.58
C PHE A 45 3.16 -5.48 0.86
N VAL A 46 3.80 -6.63 1.06
CA VAL A 46 4.03 -7.17 2.42
C VAL A 46 4.89 -6.24 3.25
N ILE A 47 5.96 -5.66 2.69
CA ILE A 47 6.82 -4.77 3.47
C ILE A 47 6.11 -3.44 3.75
N SER A 48 5.27 -2.94 2.84
CA SER A 48 4.47 -1.74 3.10
C SER A 48 3.52 -1.88 4.31
N LEU A 49 3.05 -3.11 4.61
CA LEU A 49 2.20 -3.37 5.76
C LEU A 49 2.93 -3.19 7.10
N PHE A 50 4.26 -3.19 7.12
CA PHE A 50 5.01 -2.94 8.36
C PHE A 50 4.79 -1.53 8.90
N THR A 51 4.47 -0.53 8.07
CA THR A 51 4.09 0.79 8.56
C THR A 51 2.81 0.72 9.42
N LEU A 52 1.87 -0.14 9.07
CA LEU A 52 0.67 -0.34 9.88
C LEU A 52 1.00 -1.05 11.19
N SER A 53 1.95 -1.99 11.15
CA SER A 53 2.47 -2.63 12.36
C SER A 53 3.11 -1.61 13.29
N THR A 54 3.93 -0.65 12.80
CA THR A 54 4.51 0.38 13.69
C THR A 54 3.45 1.27 14.32
N ILE A 55 2.37 1.60 13.61
CA ILE A 55 1.21 2.31 14.19
C ILE A 55 0.55 1.48 15.29
N SER A 56 0.34 0.18 15.06
CA SER A 56 -0.24 -0.72 16.06
C SER A 56 0.64 -0.87 17.30
N TYR A 57 1.96 -0.89 17.14
CA TYR A 57 2.90 -0.91 18.27
C TYR A 57 2.87 0.38 19.07
N ASP A 58 2.69 1.53 18.41
CA ASP A 58 2.57 2.83 19.08
C ASP A 58 1.27 2.95 19.89
N GLU A 59 0.22 2.27 19.45
CA GLU A 59 -1.06 2.19 20.17
C GLU A 59 -1.12 1.13 21.26
N PHE A 60 -0.18 0.18 21.27
CA PHE A 60 -0.15 -0.90 22.26
C PHE A 60 -0.03 -0.33 23.67
N ASP A 61 -0.85 -0.84 24.61
CA ASP A 61 -0.92 -0.39 26.00
C ASP A 61 -1.01 1.14 26.18
N ASN A 62 -1.80 1.82 25.34
CA ASN A 62 -1.94 3.29 25.33
C ASN A 62 -0.61 4.06 25.12
N GLY A 63 0.35 3.47 24.41
CA GLY A 63 1.66 4.08 24.12
C GLY A 63 1.57 5.48 23.48
N ASN A 64 0.49 5.77 22.75
CA ASN A 64 0.23 7.10 22.19
C ASN A 64 0.09 8.20 23.25
N ALA A 65 -0.50 7.91 24.42
CA ALA A 65 -0.62 8.89 25.50
C ALA A 65 0.78 9.32 25.97
N PHE A 66 1.69 8.35 26.14
CA PHE A 66 3.09 8.61 26.47
C PHE A 66 3.82 9.35 25.34
N LEU A 67 3.66 8.92 24.08
CA LEU A 67 4.29 9.55 22.92
C LEU A 67 3.95 11.03 22.76
N PHE A 68 2.72 11.42 23.11
CA PHE A 68 2.28 12.82 23.05
C PHE A 68 2.63 13.65 24.29
N THR A 69 3.26 13.07 25.32
CA THR A 69 3.95 13.85 26.37
C THR A 69 5.31 14.40 25.91
N LEU A 70 5.90 13.78 24.88
CA LEU A 70 7.12 14.28 24.24
C LEU A 70 6.80 15.53 23.41
N PRO A 71 7.80 16.39 23.07
CA PRO A 71 7.62 17.58 22.25
C PRO A 71 7.36 17.23 20.77
N ILE A 72 6.31 16.46 20.49
CA ILE A 72 5.91 15.94 19.19
C ILE A 72 4.44 16.34 18.97
N THR A 73 4.17 17.03 17.87
CA THR A 73 2.80 17.38 17.48
C THR A 73 2.09 16.19 16.81
N ARG A 74 0.77 16.12 16.98
CA ARG A 74 -0.10 15.14 16.32
C ARG A 74 0.02 15.18 14.79
N THR A 75 0.21 16.37 14.23
CA THR A 75 0.47 16.56 12.79
C THR A 75 1.79 15.94 12.36
N ASN A 76 2.87 16.17 13.12
CA ASN A 76 4.19 15.61 12.82
C ASN A 76 4.20 14.09 12.92
N TYR A 77 3.43 13.50 13.84
CA TYR A 77 3.25 12.06 13.93
C TYR A 77 2.60 11.49 12.66
N VAL A 78 1.48 12.08 12.22
CA VAL A 78 0.80 11.61 10.99
C VAL A 78 1.70 11.75 9.77
N VAL A 79 2.32 12.92 9.57
CA VAL A 79 3.22 13.15 8.42
C VAL A 79 4.39 12.16 8.44
N GLU A 80 4.91 11.82 9.61
CA GLU A 80 5.97 10.85 9.75
C GLU A 80 5.55 9.43 9.34
N LYS A 81 4.35 8.96 9.73
CA LYS A 81 3.85 7.63 9.31
C LYS A 81 3.62 7.55 7.81
N TYR A 82 3.11 8.60 7.18
CA TYR A 82 2.99 8.67 5.73
C TYR A 82 4.37 8.68 5.04
N CYS A 83 5.34 9.40 5.60
CA CYS A 83 6.71 9.40 5.09
C CYS A 83 7.37 8.02 5.23
N LEU A 84 7.21 7.35 6.37
CA LEU A 84 7.69 5.99 6.59
C LEU A 84 7.06 5.02 5.57
N SER A 85 5.75 5.12 5.32
CA SER A 85 5.05 4.26 4.37
C SER A 85 5.57 4.39 2.93
N LEU A 86 5.85 5.64 2.50
CA LEU A 86 6.48 5.89 1.20
C LEU A 86 7.93 5.43 1.15
N LEU A 87 8.71 5.66 2.21
CA LEU A 87 10.10 5.21 2.26
C LEU A 87 10.21 3.69 2.17
N LEU A 88 9.40 2.95 2.94
CA LEU A 88 9.37 1.49 2.89
C LEU A 88 8.79 0.98 1.57
N GLY A 89 7.69 1.55 1.09
CA GLY A 89 7.07 1.18 -0.18
C GLY A 89 8.01 1.41 -1.37
N CYS A 90 8.59 2.59 -1.51
CA CYS A 90 9.48 2.92 -2.63
C CYS A 90 10.80 2.16 -2.56
N SER A 91 11.42 2.03 -1.38
CA SER A 91 12.70 1.29 -1.26
C SER A 91 12.54 -0.18 -1.64
N THR A 92 11.44 -0.80 -1.22
CA THR A 92 11.14 -2.20 -1.52
C THR A 92 10.67 -2.39 -2.95
N TRP A 93 9.95 -1.42 -3.51
CA TRP A 93 9.63 -1.41 -4.94
C TRP A 93 10.89 -1.39 -5.79
N ILE A 94 11.83 -0.47 -5.51
CA ILE A 94 13.12 -0.44 -6.21
C ILE A 94 13.85 -1.79 -6.05
N ALA A 95 13.98 -2.30 -4.82
CA ALA A 95 14.67 -3.56 -4.57
C ALA A 95 14.00 -4.76 -5.29
N ALA A 96 12.67 -4.83 -5.26
CA ALA A 96 11.91 -5.90 -5.90
C ALA A 96 12.00 -5.81 -7.44
N THR A 97 11.92 -4.62 -8.03
CA THR A 97 12.12 -4.45 -9.48
C THR A 97 13.49 -4.95 -9.92
N VAL A 98 14.56 -4.57 -9.23
CA VAL A 98 15.94 -5.02 -9.52
C VAL A 98 16.04 -6.54 -9.41
N LEU A 99 15.49 -7.10 -8.34
CA LEU A 99 15.53 -8.54 -8.09
C LEU A 99 14.77 -9.33 -9.18
N THR A 100 13.61 -8.85 -9.62
CA THR A 100 12.85 -9.45 -10.73
C THR A 100 13.51 -9.28 -12.10
N MET A 101 14.19 -8.15 -12.35
CA MET A 101 14.97 -7.95 -13.58
C MET A 101 16.12 -8.95 -13.67
N ILE A 102 16.87 -9.13 -12.57
CA ILE A 102 17.95 -10.12 -12.50
C ILE A 102 17.40 -11.53 -12.74
N ALA A 103 16.28 -11.88 -12.08
CA ALA A 103 15.64 -13.18 -12.25
C ALA A 103 15.17 -13.45 -13.69
N SER A 104 14.60 -12.44 -14.36
CA SER A 104 14.15 -12.57 -15.75
C SER A 104 15.30 -12.79 -16.72
N ILE A 105 16.43 -12.10 -16.53
CA ILE A 105 17.63 -12.31 -17.35
C ILE A 105 18.15 -13.75 -17.18
N LEU A 106 18.16 -14.27 -15.96
CA LEU A 106 18.63 -15.63 -15.68
C LEU A 106 17.72 -16.71 -16.27
N LYS A 107 16.40 -16.49 -16.25
CA LYS A 107 15.40 -17.46 -16.74
C LYS A 107 14.99 -17.25 -18.20
N SER A 108 15.38 -16.13 -18.83
CA SER A 108 14.95 -15.72 -20.18
C SER A 108 13.43 -15.71 -20.37
N THR A 109 12.68 -15.34 -19.33
CA THR A 109 11.21 -15.46 -19.32
C THR A 109 10.49 -14.26 -19.91
N PHE A 110 10.88 -13.03 -19.52
CA PHE A 110 10.17 -11.82 -19.92
C PHE A 110 11.11 -10.73 -20.45
N PRO A 111 10.69 -9.97 -21.48
CA PRO A 111 11.35 -8.73 -21.87
C PRO A 111 11.43 -7.75 -20.71
N VAL A 112 12.56 -7.06 -20.57
CA VAL A 112 12.79 -6.07 -19.49
C VAL A 112 11.76 -4.92 -19.55
N ALA A 113 11.28 -4.58 -20.76
CA ALA A 113 10.27 -3.55 -20.95
C ALA A 113 8.93 -3.88 -20.27
N ASP A 114 8.50 -5.14 -20.33
CA ASP A 114 7.23 -5.57 -19.74
C ASP A 114 7.30 -5.57 -18.22
N ILE A 115 8.43 -5.99 -17.64
CA ILE A 115 8.67 -5.93 -16.19
C ILE A 115 8.63 -4.49 -15.69
N MET A 116 9.25 -3.57 -16.44
CA MET A 116 9.25 -2.15 -16.08
C MET A 116 7.85 -1.55 -16.13
N LEU A 117 7.03 -1.96 -17.11
CA LEU A 117 5.63 -1.55 -17.20
C LEU A 117 4.79 -2.09 -16.03
N ILE A 118 4.94 -3.38 -15.70
CA ILE A 118 4.27 -4.01 -14.56
C ILE A 118 4.69 -3.34 -13.25
N ALA A 119 5.99 -3.08 -13.06
CA ALA A 119 6.50 -2.36 -11.91
C ALA A 119 5.87 -0.97 -11.79
N LEU A 120 5.75 -0.23 -12.90
CA LEU A 120 5.16 1.10 -12.93
C LEU A 120 3.66 1.08 -12.60
N MET A 121 2.95 -0.01 -12.93
CA MET A 121 1.55 -0.20 -12.53
C MET A 121 1.38 -0.51 -11.04
N ILE A 122 2.33 -1.24 -10.44
CA ILE A 122 2.25 -1.63 -9.02
C ILE A 122 2.46 -0.44 -8.10
N LEU A 123 3.28 0.54 -8.50
CA LEU A 123 3.58 1.74 -7.68
C LEU A 123 2.34 2.54 -7.27
N PRO A 124 1.45 2.99 -8.17
CA PRO A 124 0.26 3.74 -7.77
C PRO A 124 -0.73 2.90 -6.98
N ILE A 125 -0.85 1.59 -7.28
CA ILE A 125 -1.70 0.67 -6.51
C ILE A 125 -1.23 0.61 -5.05
N MET A 126 0.09 0.47 -4.84
CA MET A 126 0.69 0.48 -3.51
C MET A 126 0.40 1.79 -2.77
N ILE A 127 0.56 2.94 -3.42
CA ILE A 127 0.25 4.26 -2.83
C ILE A 127 -1.24 4.35 -2.44
N MET A 128 -2.15 3.89 -3.32
CA MET A 128 -3.59 3.90 -3.03
C MET A 128 -3.94 3.02 -1.84
N ILE A 129 -3.37 1.82 -1.77
CA ILE A 129 -3.58 0.91 -0.63
C ILE A 129 -3.11 1.57 0.66
N GLN A 130 -1.90 2.14 0.70
CA GLN A 130 -1.39 2.82 1.90
C GLN A 130 -2.27 4.02 2.28
N ALA A 131 -2.69 4.81 1.29
CA ALA A 131 -3.57 5.96 1.50
C ALA A 131 -4.91 5.54 2.11
N ILE A 132 -5.44 4.36 1.78
CA ILE A 132 -6.67 3.85 2.41
C ILE A 132 -6.38 3.25 3.79
N MET A 133 -5.32 2.46 3.94
CA MET A 133 -5.08 1.71 5.18
C MET A 133 -4.68 2.60 6.36
N ILE A 134 -3.82 3.59 6.16
CA ILE A 134 -3.31 4.46 7.24
C ILE A 134 -4.43 5.21 8.00
N PRO A 135 -5.38 5.92 7.37
CA PRO A 135 -6.44 6.63 8.11
C PRO A 135 -7.35 5.68 8.89
N PHE A 136 -7.64 4.49 8.35
CA PHE A 136 -8.44 3.48 9.04
C PHE A 136 -7.71 2.94 10.27
N GLN A 137 -6.41 2.66 10.13
CA GLN A 137 -5.57 2.22 11.23
C GLN A 137 -5.50 3.29 12.33
N LEU A 138 -5.31 4.56 11.97
CA LEU A 138 -5.26 5.66 12.95
C LEU A 138 -6.60 5.90 13.65
N LYS A 139 -7.74 5.59 13.00
CA LYS A 139 -9.08 5.81 13.56
C LYS A 139 -9.52 4.70 14.48
N PHE A 140 -9.47 3.45 14.01
CA PHE A 140 -10.02 2.28 14.71
C PHE A 140 -8.96 1.52 15.51
N GLY A 141 -7.70 1.79 15.23
CA GLY A 141 -6.54 1.18 15.87
C GLY A 141 -6.15 -0.18 15.31
N GLY A 142 -5.13 -0.79 15.94
CA GLY A 142 -4.57 -2.12 15.69
C GLY A 142 -5.42 -3.13 14.90
N GLU A 143 -6.13 -4.02 15.61
CA GLU A 143 -6.90 -5.10 15.01
C GLU A 143 -8.25 -4.65 14.47
N LYS A 144 -8.90 -3.70 15.15
CA LYS A 144 -10.22 -3.18 14.73
C LYS A 144 -10.14 -2.41 13.41
N GLY A 145 -9.01 -1.77 13.11
CA GLY A 145 -8.75 -1.12 11.83
C GLY A 145 -8.64 -2.09 10.67
N ARG A 146 -8.04 -3.27 10.88
CA ARG A 146 -7.98 -4.33 9.87
C ARG A 146 -9.35 -4.92 9.59
N ILE A 147 -10.13 -5.19 10.63
CA ILE A 147 -11.51 -5.68 10.50
C ILE A 147 -12.38 -4.64 9.77
N ALA A 148 -12.25 -3.35 10.13
CA ALA A 148 -12.96 -2.27 9.45
C ALA A 148 -12.58 -2.17 7.97
N LEU A 149 -11.30 -2.35 7.62
CA LEU A 149 -10.83 -2.35 6.24
C LEU A 149 -11.46 -3.49 5.42
N ILE A 150 -11.45 -4.72 5.96
CA ILE A 150 -12.07 -5.88 5.31
C ILE A 150 -13.57 -5.63 5.11
N GLY A 151 -14.24 -5.06 6.12
CA GLY A 151 -15.64 -4.68 6.03
C GLY A 151 -15.92 -3.68 4.91
N VAL A 152 -15.09 -2.63 4.77
CA VAL A 152 -15.24 -1.63 3.70
C VAL A 152 -14.99 -2.21 2.32
N ILE A 153 -13.95 -3.03 2.16
CA ILE A 153 -13.67 -3.71 0.88
C ILE A 153 -14.84 -4.62 0.49
N GLY A 154 -15.37 -5.40 1.43
CA GLY A 154 -16.55 -6.23 1.20
C GLY A 154 -17.78 -5.41 0.79
N LEU A 155 -18.00 -4.26 1.43
CA LEU A 155 -19.11 -3.37 1.13
C LEU A 155 -18.99 -2.75 -0.28
N VAL A 156 -17.79 -2.32 -0.67
CA VAL A 156 -17.53 -1.81 -2.03
C VAL A 156 -17.78 -2.89 -3.07
N PHE A 157 -17.36 -4.13 -2.81
CA PHE A 157 -17.58 -5.25 -3.72
C PHE A 157 -19.07 -5.59 -3.88
N LEU A 158 -19.82 -5.57 -2.77
CA LEU A 158 -21.28 -5.76 -2.79
C LEU A 158 -21.99 -4.65 -3.57
N ILE A 159 -21.63 -3.39 -3.34
CA ILE A 159 -22.19 -2.25 -4.07
C ILE A 159 -21.89 -2.38 -5.56
N GLY A 160 -20.64 -2.71 -5.93
CA GLY A 160 -20.25 -2.94 -7.32
C GLY A 160 -21.08 -4.04 -7.98
N ALA A 161 -21.26 -5.17 -7.30
CA ALA A 161 -22.06 -6.28 -7.81
C ALA A 161 -23.55 -5.91 -7.97
N VAL A 162 -24.11 -5.12 -7.05
CA VAL A 162 -25.49 -4.62 -7.14
C VAL A 162 -25.65 -3.62 -8.30
N ILE A 163 -24.68 -2.74 -8.52
CA ILE A 163 -24.69 -1.79 -9.64
C ILE A 163 -24.63 -2.53 -10.98
N VAL A 164 -23.75 -3.52 -11.11
CA VAL A 164 -23.61 -4.30 -12.36
C VAL A 164 -24.90 -5.08 -12.64
N LYS A 165 -25.41 -5.83 -11.67
CA LYS A 165 -26.68 -6.57 -11.82
C LYS A 165 -27.88 -5.65 -12.03
N GLY A 166 -27.89 -4.48 -11.40
CA GLY A 166 -28.94 -3.48 -11.58
C GLY A 166 -28.91 -2.83 -12.95
N ALA A 167 -27.73 -2.57 -13.51
CA ALA A 167 -27.56 -2.03 -14.86
C ALA A 167 -27.93 -3.08 -15.94
N GLU A 168 -27.58 -4.35 -15.72
CA GLU A 168 -28.03 -5.47 -16.57
C GLU A 168 -29.57 -5.57 -16.60
N MET A 169 -30.25 -5.37 -15.46
CA MET A 169 -31.71 -5.33 -15.38
C MET A 169 -32.35 -4.13 -16.10
N ILE A 170 -31.62 -3.01 -16.25
CA ILE A 170 -32.07 -1.79 -16.93
C ILE A 170 -31.71 -1.79 -18.43
N GLY A 171 -31.01 -2.83 -18.92
CA GLY A 171 -30.64 -2.96 -20.32
C GLY A 171 -29.45 -2.08 -20.74
N ILE A 172 -28.65 -1.61 -19.76
CA ILE A 172 -27.40 -0.89 -20.03
C ILE A 172 -26.26 -1.92 -20.05
N ASP A 173 -25.78 -2.27 -21.24
CA ASP A 173 -24.55 -3.06 -21.40
C ASP A 173 -23.33 -2.22 -20.99
N ILE A 174 -22.96 -2.31 -19.72
CA ILE A 174 -21.74 -1.67 -19.17
C ILE A 174 -20.50 -2.09 -19.98
N THR A 175 -20.50 -3.31 -20.49
CA THR A 175 -19.45 -3.89 -21.34
C THR A 175 -19.25 -3.12 -22.64
N ASN A 176 -20.33 -2.71 -23.30
CA ASN A 176 -20.25 -1.93 -24.55
C ASN A 176 -19.74 -0.50 -24.30
N MET A 177 -20.11 0.13 -23.17
CA MET A 177 -19.55 1.43 -22.78
C MET A 177 -18.04 1.37 -22.53
N ILE A 178 -17.56 0.32 -21.85
CA ILE A 178 -16.12 0.13 -21.60
C ILE A 178 -15.37 -0.09 -22.92
N ASN A 179 -15.93 -0.85 -23.84
CA ASN A 179 -15.31 -1.14 -25.14
C ASN A 179 -15.28 0.07 -26.09
N THR A 180 -16.17 1.06 -25.89
CA THR A 180 -16.17 2.34 -26.65
C THR A 180 -15.21 3.38 -26.10
N LEU A 181 -14.57 3.15 -24.94
CA LEU A 181 -13.55 4.06 -24.44
C LEU A 181 -12.37 4.07 -25.42
N PRO A 182 -11.85 5.25 -25.81
CA PRO A 182 -10.68 5.31 -26.68
C PRO A 182 -9.54 4.52 -26.03
N VAL A 183 -8.81 3.76 -26.85
CA VAL A 183 -7.62 3.03 -26.41
C VAL A 183 -6.57 4.05 -25.97
N ILE A 184 -6.65 4.47 -24.71
CA ILE A 184 -5.66 5.34 -24.08
C ILE A 184 -4.34 4.56 -24.13
N SER A 185 -3.28 5.20 -24.60
CA SER A 185 -1.95 4.57 -24.59
C SER A 185 -1.62 4.14 -23.16
N MET A 186 -1.08 2.94 -22.99
CA MET A 186 -0.83 2.35 -21.68
C MET A 186 -0.02 3.29 -20.75
N GLY A 187 0.91 4.06 -21.32
CA GLY A 187 1.66 5.08 -20.59
C GLY A 187 0.82 6.26 -20.08
N MET A 188 -0.14 6.76 -20.87
CA MET A 188 -1.04 7.83 -20.42
C MET A 188 -1.99 7.34 -19.33
N LEU A 189 -2.46 6.09 -19.42
CA LEU A 189 -3.28 5.47 -18.39
C LEU A 189 -2.53 5.37 -17.05
N ILE A 190 -1.26 4.94 -17.08
CA ILE A 190 -0.43 4.88 -15.87
C ILE A 190 -0.23 6.28 -15.26
N MET A 191 0.01 7.30 -16.08
CA MET A 191 0.17 8.68 -15.59
C MET A 191 -1.10 9.22 -14.93
N ILE A 192 -2.27 8.93 -15.50
CA ILE A 192 -3.57 9.32 -14.92
C ILE A 192 -3.77 8.61 -13.57
N ILE A 193 -3.52 7.30 -13.50
CA ILE A 193 -3.66 6.52 -12.27
C ILE A 193 -2.68 7.00 -11.20
N LEU A 194 -1.44 7.32 -11.58
CA LEU A 194 -0.44 7.86 -10.67
C LEU A 194 -0.85 9.23 -10.13
N ALA A 195 -1.34 10.13 -10.98
CA ALA A 195 -1.85 11.42 -10.56
C ALA A 195 -3.04 11.25 -9.59
N ALA A 196 -3.97 10.36 -9.90
CA ALA A 196 -5.09 10.03 -9.02
C ALA A 196 -4.62 9.47 -7.66
N ALA A 197 -3.63 8.56 -7.66
CA ALA A 197 -3.07 8.00 -6.44
C ALA A 197 -2.44 9.08 -5.54
N ILE A 198 -1.70 10.03 -6.12
CA ILE A 198 -1.11 11.16 -5.38
C ILE A 198 -2.20 12.05 -4.78
N VAL A 199 -3.26 12.36 -5.54
CA VAL A 199 -4.38 13.15 -5.04
C VAL A 199 -5.08 12.45 -3.87
N ILE A 200 -5.36 11.15 -4.00
CA ILE A 200 -5.96 10.33 -2.93
C ILE A 200 -5.05 10.32 -1.69
N PHE A 201 -3.73 10.19 -1.87
CA PHE A 201 -2.76 10.22 -0.79
C PHE A 201 -2.77 11.55 -0.03
N LEU A 202 -2.81 12.69 -0.74
CA LEU A 202 -2.89 14.01 -0.12
C LEU A 202 -4.21 14.25 0.62
N ILE A 203 -5.33 13.80 0.05
CA ILE A 203 -6.65 13.84 0.71
C ILE A 203 -6.61 12.98 1.97
N SER A 204 -6.04 11.79 1.89
CA SER A 204 -5.95 10.87 3.01
C SER A 204 -5.11 11.44 4.16
N LEU A 205 -3.97 12.08 3.84
CA LEU A 205 -3.15 12.77 4.83
C LEU A 205 -3.94 13.85 5.59
N LYS A 206 -4.75 14.65 4.89
CA LYS A 206 -5.63 15.65 5.53
C LYS A 206 -6.68 15.00 6.43
N ILE A 207 -7.28 13.89 5.99
CA ILE A 207 -8.26 13.13 6.78
C ILE A 207 -7.59 12.55 8.05
N SER A 208 -6.42 11.94 7.92
CA SER A 208 -5.66 11.38 9.03
C SER A 208 -5.27 12.43 10.07
N ILE A 209 -4.84 13.63 9.64
CA ILE A 209 -4.56 14.74 10.56
C ILE A 209 -5.82 15.12 11.34
N ARG A 210 -6.96 15.23 10.65
CA ARG A 210 -8.24 15.58 11.29
C ARG A 210 -8.69 14.51 12.29
N ILE A 211 -8.49 13.22 11.97
CA ILE A 211 -8.80 12.10 12.87
C ILE A 211 -7.93 12.19 14.12
N MET A 212 -6.61 12.35 13.97
CA MET A 212 -5.68 12.39 15.10
C MET A 212 -5.90 13.62 16.00
N ASN A 213 -6.22 14.78 15.41
CA ASN A 213 -6.52 15.98 16.19
C ASN A 213 -7.80 15.86 17.03
N LYS A 214 -8.76 15.04 16.59
CA LYS A 214 -10.01 14.79 17.32
C LYS A 214 -9.94 13.61 18.30
N LYS A 215 -8.84 12.84 18.29
CA LYS A 215 -8.68 11.67 19.15
C LYS A 215 -8.35 12.13 20.57
N GLU A 216 -9.10 11.67 21.55
CA GLU A 216 -8.79 11.81 22.97
C GLU A 216 -8.06 10.54 23.43
N PHE A 217 -7.03 10.71 24.25
CA PHE A 217 -6.15 9.64 24.75
C PHE A 217 -6.20 9.61 26.27
#